data_AF-A0A2E5SSM8-F1
#
_entry.id   AF-A0A2E5SSM8-F1
#
_cell.length_a   1.000
_cell.length_b   1.000
_cell.length_c   1.000
_cell.angle_alpha   90.00
_cell.angle_beta   90.00
_cell.angle_gamma   90.00
#
_symmetry.space_group_name_H-M   'P 1'
#
loop_
_entity.id
_entity.type
_entity.pdbx_description
1 polymer ?
#
loop_
_entity_poly.entity_id
_entity_poly.type
_entity_poly.pdbx_seq_one_letter_code
_entity_poly.pdbx_strand_id
1 'polypeptide(L)'
;MRFSIIIILLFSSITSCSSPRINIGLQSSFLIQDHHSWIEDIKTHNIESYQKCCDLSDLQIYLHRVIQDERGWYIYIGAGDNVSKEELISSDNLTLENSILVSNNLLHFWDYPYNENEKIIRYAYNEPNSGLLITLDFVVQNNKDLQNTKSLIEKDVSLCLKIR
;
A
#
# COMPACT_ATOMS: atom_id res chain seq x y z
N MET A 1 -49.83 -28.94 3.64
CA MET A 1 -48.95 -27.77 3.92
C MET A 1 -47.87 -28.19 4.89
N ARG A 2 -46.61 -28.31 4.45
CA ARG A 2 -45.39 -27.94 5.20
C ARG A 2 -44.26 -27.82 4.18
N PHE A 3 -43.83 -26.59 3.90
CA PHE A 3 -42.64 -26.29 3.12
C PHE A 3 -41.42 -26.49 4.03
N SER A 4 -40.52 -27.38 3.66
CA SER A 4 -39.20 -27.45 4.27
C SER A 4 -38.29 -26.49 3.52
N ILE A 5 -38.08 -25.31 4.09
CA ILE A 5 -37.05 -24.36 3.63
C ILE A 5 -35.74 -24.80 4.29
N ILE A 6 -34.83 -25.34 3.49
CA ILE A 6 -33.44 -25.56 3.88
C ILE A 6 -32.76 -24.19 3.83
N ILE A 7 -32.52 -23.60 5.00
CA ILE A 7 -31.69 -22.39 5.11
C ILE A 7 -30.23 -22.84 5.12
N ILE A 8 -29.57 -22.68 3.99
CA ILE A 8 -28.12 -22.76 3.89
C ILE A 8 -27.56 -21.48 4.52
N LEU A 9 -27.09 -21.57 5.76
CA LEU A 9 -26.24 -20.55 6.37
C LEU A 9 -24.85 -20.67 5.75
N LEU A 10 -24.66 -19.99 4.62
CA LEU A 10 -23.34 -19.61 4.15
C LEU A 10 -22.78 -18.60 5.17
N PHE A 11 -21.99 -19.10 6.11
CA PHE A 11 -21.02 -18.27 6.83
C PHE A 11 -19.94 -17.88 5.82
N SER A 12 -20.20 -16.83 5.05
CA SER A 12 -19.15 -16.05 4.44
C SER A 12 -18.37 -15.41 5.58
N SER A 13 -17.18 -15.94 5.84
CA SER A 13 -16.15 -15.31 6.64
C SER A 13 -15.75 -14.01 5.95
N ILE A 14 -16.50 -12.94 6.21
CA ILE A 14 -16.05 -11.58 5.90
C ILE A 14 -14.95 -11.33 6.93
N THR A 15 -13.69 -11.53 6.54
CA THR A 15 -12.57 -10.91 7.24
C THR A 15 -12.79 -9.41 7.11
N SER A 16 -13.45 -8.85 8.12
CA SER A 16 -13.68 -7.42 8.20
C SER A 16 -12.31 -6.77 8.30
N CYS A 17 -11.86 -6.14 7.22
CA CYS A 17 -10.90 -5.06 7.31
C CYS A 17 -11.63 -3.90 7.99
N SER A 18 -11.83 -4.03 9.31
CA SER A 18 -12.37 -2.97 10.13
C SER A 18 -11.41 -1.81 10.03
N SER A 19 -11.88 -0.62 9.72
CA SER A 19 -11.11 0.60 9.79
C SER A 19 -11.38 1.27 11.15
N PRO A 20 -10.73 0.86 12.25
CA PRO A 20 -10.42 1.85 13.25
C PRO A 20 -9.40 2.78 12.59
N ARG A 21 -9.68 4.09 12.59
CA ARG A 21 -8.60 5.07 12.51
C ARG A 21 -7.70 4.79 13.72
N ILE A 22 -6.66 3.99 13.53
CA ILE A 22 -5.69 3.79 14.59
C ILE A 22 -5.00 5.15 14.75
N ASN A 23 -5.10 5.73 15.94
CA ASN A 23 -4.28 6.87 16.33
C ASN A 23 -2.83 6.38 16.51
N ILE A 24 -2.20 5.92 15.44
CA ILE A 24 -0.74 5.79 15.43
C ILE A 24 -0.23 7.17 15.07
N GLY A 25 0.41 7.82 16.03
CA GLY A 25 1.05 9.12 15.88
C GLY A 25 2.28 9.04 14.97
N LEU A 26 2.07 8.75 13.69
CA LEU A 26 3.12 8.74 12.68
C LEU A 26 2.58 9.44 11.44
N GLN A 27 2.63 10.76 11.46
CA GLN A 27 2.72 11.51 10.21
C GLN A 27 3.77 10.80 9.35
N SER A 28 3.32 10.11 8.29
CA SER A 28 4.20 9.34 7.43
C SER A 28 5.41 10.20 7.11
N SER A 29 6.61 9.66 7.32
CA SER A 29 7.86 10.39 7.10
C SER A 29 8.13 10.73 5.63
N PHE A 30 7.18 10.43 4.73
CA PHE A 30 7.18 10.87 3.36
C PHE A 30 6.89 12.38 3.27
N LEU A 31 7.90 13.16 2.92
CA LEU A 31 7.78 14.60 2.74
C LEU A 31 6.99 14.96 1.47
N ILE A 32 6.20 16.02 1.54
CA ILE A 32 5.50 16.59 0.38
C ILE A 32 6.48 17.52 -0.34
N GLN A 33 6.52 17.39 -1.67
CA GLN A 33 7.26 18.26 -2.58
C GLN A 33 6.25 19.11 -3.36
N ASP A 34 6.73 20.08 -4.15
CA ASP A 34 5.87 20.99 -4.90
C ASP A 34 4.94 20.27 -5.90
N HIS A 35 5.36 19.12 -6.43
CA HIS A 35 4.57 18.27 -7.34
C HIS A 35 3.63 17.29 -6.63
N HIS A 36 3.62 17.31 -5.29
CA HIS A 36 2.77 16.46 -4.45
C HIS A 36 1.63 17.28 -3.82
N SER A 37 0.43 16.72 -3.82
CA SER A 37 -0.74 17.25 -3.13
C SER A 37 -1.19 16.26 -2.05
N TRP A 38 -1.19 16.70 -0.79
CA TRP A 38 -1.70 15.88 0.30
C TRP A 38 -3.24 15.87 0.30
N ILE A 39 -3.83 14.68 0.28
CA ILE A 39 -5.27 14.51 0.48
C ILE A 39 -5.53 14.40 1.99
N GLU A 40 -5.93 15.52 2.61
CA GLU A 40 -6.21 15.58 4.05
C GLU A 40 -7.47 14.80 4.44
N ASP A 41 -8.52 14.89 3.62
CA ASP A 41 -9.78 14.20 3.84
C ASP A 41 -9.83 12.90 3.02
N ILE A 42 -9.35 11.80 3.62
CA ILE A 42 -9.40 10.46 3.03
C ILE A 42 -10.86 10.01 2.95
N LYS A 43 -11.38 9.87 1.73
CA LYS A 43 -12.77 9.46 1.45
C LYS A 43 -12.86 7.96 1.21
N THR A 44 -14.10 7.44 1.22
CA THR A 44 -14.39 6.02 0.97
C THR A 44 -13.74 5.48 -0.29
N HIS A 45 -13.77 6.24 -1.40
CA HIS A 45 -13.16 5.81 -2.65
C HIS A 45 -11.63 5.59 -2.54
N ASN A 46 -10.95 6.33 -1.65
CA ASN A 46 -9.51 6.14 -1.41
C ASN A 46 -9.26 4.85 -0.61
N ILE A 47 -10.13 4.56 0.36
CA ILE A 47 -10.07 3.32 1.14
C ILE A 47 -10.33 2.12 0.23
N GLU A 48 -11.38 2.17 -0.60
CA GLU A 48 -11.71 1.13 -1.58
C GLU A 48 -10.58 0.94 -2.60
N SER A 49 -9.93 2.02 -3.02
CA SER A 49 -8.77 1.95 -3.92
C SER A 49 -7.57 1.29 -3.24
N TYR A 50 -7.30 1.65 -1.99
CA TYR A 50 -6.22 1.02 -1.22
C TYR A 50 -6.48 -0.46 -0.92
N GLN A 51 -7.73 -0.84 -0.63
CA GLN A 51 -8.09 -2.25 -0.42
C GLN A 51 -7.70 -3.12 -1.61
N LYS A 52 -7.95 -2.62 -2.83
CA LYS A 52 -7.52 -3.29 -4.07
C LYS A 52 -6.00 -3.42 -4.18
N CYS A 53 -5.23 -2.49 -3.59
CA CYS A 53 -3.78 -2.64 -3.51
C CYS A 53 -3.37 -3.79 -2.57
N CYS A 54 -4.20 -4.13 -1.60
CA CYS A 54 -3.97 -5.20 -0.63
C CYS A 54 -4.59 -6.54 -1.04
N ASP A 55 -5.25 -6.65 -2.20
CA ASP A 55 -5.98 -7.86 -2.62
C ASP A 55 -5.13 -9.14 -2.66
N LEU A 56 -3.81 -9.03 -2.72
CA LEU A 56 -2.88 -10.16 -2.72
C LEU A 56 -2.50 -10.64 -1.31
N SER A 57 -2.81 -9.86 -0.27
CA SER A 57 -2.33 -10.05 1.08
C SER A 57 -3.45 -10.12 2.12
N ASP A 58 -3.46 -11.19 2.91
CA ASP A 58 -4.38 -11.33 4.05
C ASP A 58 -3.89 -10.58 5.31
N LEU A 59 -2.83 -9.77 5.17
CA LEU A 59 -2.19 -9.06 6.27
C LEU A 59 -2.95 -7.78 6.64
N GLN A 60 -2.98 -7.46 7.93
CA GLN A 60 -3.65 -6.28 8.45
C GLN A 60 -2.79 -5.02 8.25
N ILE A 61 -2.80 -4.48 7.03
CA ILE A 61 -2.14 -3.23 6.67
C ILE A 61 -3.21 -2.17 6.40
N TYR A 62 -3.12 -1.03 7.10
CA TYR A 62 -4.14 0.01 7.10
C TYR A 62 -3.70 1.26 6.35
N LEU A 63 -4.61 1.86 5.57
CA LEU A 63 -4.36 3.12 4.89
C LEU A 63 -4.15 4.24 5.91
N HIS A 64 -2.98 4.87 5.85
CA HIS A 64 -2.60 5.96 6.74
C HIS A 64 -2.59 7.32 6.03
N ARG A 65 -2.13 7.37 4.78
CA ARG A 65 -2.02 8.64 4.04
C ARG A 65 -2.24 8.44 2.55
N VAL A 66 -2.79 9.46 1.90
CA VAL A 66 -2.94 9.52 0.45
C VAL A 66 -2.26 10.79 -0.05
N ILE A 67 -1.42 10.64 -1.06
CA ILE A 67 -0.76 11.75 -1.75
C ILE A 67 -1.11 11.62 -3.22
N GLN A 68 -1.55 12.71 -3.84
CA GLN A 68 -1.71 12.80 -5.28
C GLN A 68 -0.49 13.47 -5.88
N ASP A 69 -0.07 12.96 -7.02
CA ASP A 69 1.04 13.49 -7.78
C ASP A 69 0.56 14.23 -9.04
N GLU A 70 1.20 15.34 -9.40
CA GLU A 70 0.88 16.07 -10.64
C GLU A 70 1.05 15.22 -11.92
N ARG A 71 1.91 14.20 -11.86
CA ARG A 71 2.09 13.21 -12.94
C ARG A 71 0.86 12.30 -13.10
N GLY A 72 -0.16 12.45 -12.25
CA GLY A 72 -1.40 11.68 -12.28
C GLY A 72 -1.29 10.35 -11.55
N TRP A 73 -0.41 10.26 -10.55
CA TRP A 73 -0.26 9.08 -9.69
C TRP A 73 -0.95 9.29 -8.35
N TYR A 74 -1.34 8.20 -7.72
CA TYR A 74 -1.67 8.19 -6.30
C TYR A 74 -0.62 7.39 -5.55
N ILE A 75 -0.20 7.92 -4.39
CA ILE A 75 0.65 7.24 -3.43
C ILE A 75 -0.21 6.94 -2.21
N TYR A 76 -0.53 5.67 -2.01
CA TYR A 76 -1.19 5.21 -0.80
C TYR A 76 -0.12 4.71 0.18
N ILE A 77 -0.09 5.29 1.37
CA ILE A 77 0.86 4.92 2.41
C ILE A 77 0.13 4.09 3.44
N GLY A 78 0.52 2.82 3.54
CA GLY A 78 -0.01 1.84 4.48
C GLY A 78 0.88 1.66 5.70
N ALA A 79 0.26 1.25 6.81
CA ALA A 79 0.97 0.81 8.01
C ALA A 79 0.32 -0.46 8.60
N GLY A 80 1.13 -1.48 8.87
CA GLY A 80 0.73 -2.71 9.56
C GLY A 80 1.43 -2.84 10.90
N ASP A 81 0.67 -3.14 11.96
CA ASP A 81 1.19 -3.45 13.29
C ASP A 81 1.30 -4.97 13.45
N ASN A 82 2.40 -5.44 14.05
CA ASN A 82 2.74 -6.88 14.18
C ASN A 82 2.77 -7.65 12.85
N VAL A 83 3.02 -6.94 11.75
CA VAL A 83 3.25 -7.51 10.42
C VAL A 83 4.64 -7.08 9.99
N SER A 84 5.40 -7.99 9.39
CA SER A 84 6.71 -7.74 8.83
C SER A 84 6.71 -7.78 7.31
N LYS A 85 7.71 -7.16 6.69
CA LYS A 85 7.92 -7.25 5.23
C LYS A 85 8.16 -8.69 4.78
N GLU A 86 8.78 -9.52 5.62
CA GLU A 86 9.03 -10.93 5.35
C GLU A 86 7.71 -11.71 5.22
N GLU A 87 6.73 -11.43 6.09
CA GLU A 87 5.39 -12.00 6.00
C GLU A 87 4.67 -11.54 4.72
N LEU A 88 4.80 -10.27 4.35
CA LEU A 88 4.23 -9.72 3.11
C LEU A 88 4.81 -10.41 1.87
N ILE A 89 6.13 -10.62 1.82
CA ILE A 89 6.79 -11.36 0.73
C ILE A 89 6.26 -12.79 0.64
N SER A 90 6.08 -13.45 1.79
CA SER A 90 5.61 -14.84 1.84
C SER A 90 4.15 -15.00 1.42
N SER A 91 3.29 -14.05 1.78
CA SER A 91 1.86 -14.03 1.44
C SER A 91 1.66 -13.93 -0.07
N ASP A 92 2.38 -13.03 -0.70
CA ASP A 92 2.12 -12.65 -2.08
C ASP A 92 2.87 -13.57 -3.09
N ASN A 93 3.58 -14.61 -2.60
CA ASN A 93 4.48 -15.48 -3.39
C ASN A 93 5.45 -14.67 -4.29
N LEU A 94 5.95 -13.55 -3.77
CA LEU A 94 6.75 -12.62 -4.56
C LEU A 94 8.23 -13.00 -4.56
N THR A 95 8.84 -12.92 -5.73
CA THR A 95 10.30 -13.04 -5.83
C THR A 95 10.95 -11.75 -5.33
N LEU A 96 11.85 -11.88 -4.35
CA LEU A 96 12.60 -10.83 -3.64
C LEU A 96 13.58 -9.99 -4.50
N GLU A 97 13.45 -10.02 -5.83
CA GLU A 97 14.52 -9.64 -6.76
C GLU A 97 14.89 -8.16 -6.76
N ASN A 98 13.99 -7.26 -6.33
CA ASN A 98 14.24 -5.83 -6.49
C ASN A 98 14.16 -5.06 -5.17
N SER A 99 15.24 -4.34 -4.85
CA SER A 99 15.33 -3.52 -3.65
C SER A 99 16.14 -2.26 -3.90
N ILE A 100 15.82 -1.21 -3.14
CA ILE A 100 16.57 0.05 -3.12
C ILE A 100 17.00 0.36 -1.68
N LEU A 101 18.11 1.07 -1.53
CA LEU A 101 18.60 1.51 -0.23
C LEU A 101 18.19 2.97 0.01
N VAL A 102 17.44 3.22 1.08
CA VAL A 102 17.00 4.57 1.48
C VAL A 102 17.34 4.76 2.94
N SER A 103 18.13 5.79 3.27
CA SER A 103 18.54 6.09 4.65
C SER A 103 19.05 4.84 5.42
N ASN A 104 19.93 4.05 4.79
CA ASN A 104 20.46 2.77 5.30
C ASN A 104 19.44 1.64 5.51
N ASN A 105 18.22 1.79 5.04
CA ASN A 105 17.18 0.77 5.12
C ASN A 105 16.89 0.20 3.73
N LEU A 106 16.78 -1.13 3.66
CA LEU A 106 16.49 -1.84 2.44
C LEU A 106 14.97 -1.89 2.21
N LEU A 107 14.52 -1.17 1.20
CA LEU A 107 13.14 -1.20 0.73
C LEU A 107 13.06 -2.24 -0.37
N HIS A 108 12.18 -3.20 -0.21
CA HIS A 108 11.87 -4.15 -1.27
C HIS A 108 10.74 -3.57 -2.11
N PHE A 109 10.80 -3.81 -3.42
CA PHE A 109 9.73 -3.36 -4.30
C PHE A 109 9.31 -4.43 -5.29
N TRP A 110 8.05 -4.33 -5.67
CA TRP A 110 7.44 -5.21 -6.66
C TRP A 110 6.33 -4.44 -7.37
N ASP A 111 5.99 -4.92 -8.56
CA ASP A 111 4.91 -4.36 -9.35
C ASP A 111 3.92 -5.42 -9.82
N TYR A 112 2.64 -5.11 -9.73
CA TYR A 112 1.55 -6.02 -10.05
C TYR A 112 0.37 -5.27 -10.68
N PRO A 113 -0.45 -5.93 -11.50
CA PRO A 113 -1.62 -5.30 -12.11
C PRO A 113 -2.60 -4.80 -11.05
N TYR A 114 -3.15 -3.59 -11.27
CA TYR A 114 -4.24 -3.05 -10.45
C TYR A 114 -5.58 -3.13 -11.17
N ASN A 115 -5.57 -2.79 -12.46
CA ASN A 115 -6.66 -3.03 -13.40
C ASN A 115 -6.12 -3.07 -14.84
N GLU A 116 -6.99 -3.07 -15.84
CA GLU A 116 -6.61 -3.11 -17.26
C GLU A 116 -5.67 -1.97 -17.67
N ASN A 117 -5.80 -0.80 -17.04
CA ASN A 117 -5.12 0.44 -17.43
C ASN A 117 -4.04 0.88 -16.43
N GLU A 118 -3.99 0.26 -15.25
CA GLU A 118 -3.14 0.69 -14.15
C GLU A 118 -2.42 -0.50 -13.50
N LYS A 119 -1.28 -0.19 -12.89
CA LYS A 119 -0.51 -1.10 -12.07
C LYS A 119 -0.09 -0.44 -10.77
N ILE A 120 0.21 -1.28 -9.79
CA ILE A 120 0.82 -0.85 -8.54
C ILE A 120 2.32 -1.08 -8.63
N ILE A 121 3.09 -0.12 -8.14
CA ILE A 121 4.48 -0.30 -7.76
C ILE A 121 4.53 -0.10 -6.24
N ARG A 122 4.73 -1.18 -5.50
CA ARG A 122 4.78 -1.19 -4.03
C ARG A 122 6.22 -1.15 -3.57
N TYR A 123 6.54 -0.26 -2.63
CA TYR A 123 7.74 -0.34 -1.81
C TYR A 123 7.35 -0.68 -0.37
N ALA A 124 8.12 -1.54 0.29
CA ALA A 124 7.88 -1.90 1.67
C ALA A 124 9.17 -2.00 2.50
N TYR A 125 9.08 -1.62 3.77
CA TYR A 125 10.14 -1.79 4.75
C TYR A 125 9.58 -1.88 6.17
N ASN A 126 10.34 -2.52 7.06
CA ASN A 126 10.06 -2.49 8.49
C ASN A 126 10.65 -1.19 9.05
N GLU A 127 9.80 -0.29 9.55
CA GLU A 127 10.25 0.98 10.15
C GLU A 127 11.04 0.68 11.42
N PRO A 128 12.31 1.13 11.49
CA PRO A 128 13.11 0.98 12.70
C PRO A 128 12.44 1.68 13.89
N ASN A 129 12.67 1.18 15.10
CA ASN A 129 12.15 1.71 16.36
C ASN A 129 10.64 1.56 16.62
N SER A 130 9.78 1.62 15.60
CA SER A 130 8.33 1.44 15.78
C SER A 130 7.88 -0.01 15.65
N GLY A 131 8.63 -0.84 14.91
CA GLY A 131 8.25 -2.22 14.62
C GLY A 131 7.11 -2.36 13.62
N LEU A 132 6.68 -1.26 12.99
CA LEU A 132 5.62 -1.26 12.00
C LEU A 132 6.16 -1.63 10.61
N LEU A 133 5.36 -2.33 9.83
CA LEU A 133 5.54 -2.42 8.39
C LEU A 133 4.96 -1.18 7.73
N ILE A 134 5.74 -0.51 6.89
CA ILE A 134 5.29 0.61 6.06
C ILE A 134 5.26 0.18 4.60
N THR A 135 4.15 0.46 3.91
CA THR A 135 4.02 0.30 2.46
C THR A 135 3.83 1.64 1.76
N LEU A 136 4.41 1.78 0.58
CA LEU A 136 4.20 2.90 -0.34
C LEU A 136 3.70 2.32 -1.66
N ASP A 137 2.41 2.52 -1.93
CA ASP A 137 1.71 1.96 -3.09
C ASP A 137 1.47 3.04 -4.14
N PHE A 138 2.27 3.02 -5.19
CA PHE A 138 2.17 3.93 -6.32
C PHE A 138 1.24 3.33 -7.37
N VAL A 139 0.06 3.93 -7.55
CA VAL A 139 -0.85 3.56 -8.64
C VAL A 139 -0.51 4.38 -9.87
N VAL A 140 -0.03 3.69 -10.91
CA VAL A 140 0.48 4.31 -12.16
C VAL A 140 -0.18 3.69 -13.38
N GLN A 141 -0.27 4.46 -14.47
CA GLN A 141 -0.85 4.00 -15.73
C GLN A 141 0.08 3.04 -16.49
N ASN A 142 -0.50 2.01 -17.11
CA ASN A 142 0.20 0.96 -17.87
C ASN A 142 0.86 1.46 -19.17
N ASN A 143 0.38 2.57 -19.73
CA ASN A 143 0.86 3.13 -21.01
C ASN A 143 2.11 4.02 -20.87
N LYS A 144 2.63 4.20 -19.66
CA LYS A 144 3.83 4.99 -19.41
C LYS A 144 5.10 4.14 -19.58
N ASP A 145 6.20 4.79 -19.95
CA ASP A 145 7.53 4.16 -19.92
C ASP A 145 7.81 3.68 -18.49
N LEU A 146 7.80 2.35 -18.30
CA LEU A 146 7.90 1.71 -17.00
C LEU A 146 9.26 2.00 -16.34
N GLN A 147 10.34 2.04 -17.10
CA GLN A 147 11.68 2.27 -16.55
C GLN A 147 11.83 3.71 -16.08
N ASN A 148 11.36 4.66 -16.89
CA ASN A 148 11.32 6.06 -16.48
C ASN A 148 10.38 6.27 -15.26
N THR A 149 9.23 5.60 -15.24
CA THR A 149 8.29 5.67 -14.11
C THR A 149 8.91 5.15 -12.82
N LYS A 150 9.57 3.99 -12.86
CA LYS A 150 10.30 3.42 -11.71
C LYS A 150 11.40 4.36 -11.24
N SER A 151 12.23 4.88 -12.16
CA SER A 151 13.30 5.83 -11.83
C SER A 151 12.79 7.10 -11.13
N LEU A 152 11.66 7.65 -11.61
CA LEU A 152 11.01 8.81 -11.00
C LEU A 152 10.47 8.49 -9.59
N ILE A 153 9.82 7.35 -9.41
CA ILE A 153 9.34 6.90 -8.09
C ILE A 153 10.50 6.70 -7.14
N GLU A 154 11.57 6.01 -7.54
CA GLU A 154 12.75 5.78 -6.70
C GLU A 154 13.41 7.08 -6.27
N LYS A 155 13.44 8.07 -7.17
CA LYS A 155 13.90 9.42 -6.84
C LYS A 155 13.02 10.06 -5.75
N ASP A 156 11.70 9.98 -5.86
CA ASP A 156 10.80 10.52 -4.84
C ASP A 156 10.90 9.76 -3.53
N VAL A 157 10.94 8.43 -3.54
CA VAL A 157 11.13 7.62 -2.33
C VAL A 157 12.45 8.02 -1.66
N SER A 158 13.55 8.15 -2.41
CA SER A 158 14.85 8.51 -1.87
C SER A 158 14.90 9.93 -1.29
N LEU A 159 14.22 10.89 -1.91
CA LEU A 159 14.22 12.30 -1.48
C LEU A 159 13.21 12.58 -0.37
N CYS A 160 12.06 11.92 -0.42
CA CYS A 160 10.91 12.25 0.41
C CYS A 160 10.82 11.35 1.64
N LEU A 161 11.26 10.09 1.58
CA LEU A 161 11.12 9.17 2.70
C LEU A 161 12.23 9.36 3.73
N LYS A 162 11.85 9.81 4.93
CA LYS A 162 12.76 9.92 6.09
C LYS A 162 12.57 8.76 7.07
N ILE A 163 13.43 7.76 7.00
CA ILE A 163 13.37 6.62 7.92
C ILE A 163 14.11 6.97 9.21
N ARG A 164 13.50 6.73 10.36
CA ARG A 164 14.00 7.19 11.67
C ARG A 164 14.78 6.11 12.42
#